data_AF-A0A938WA30-F1
#
_entry.id   AF-A0A938WA30-F1
#
_cell.length_a   1.000
_cell.length_b   1.000
_cell.length_c   1.000
_cell.angle_alpha   90.00
_cell.angle_beta   90.00
_cell.angle_gamma   90.00
#
_symmetry.space_group_name_H-M   'P 1'
#
loop_
_entity.id
_entity.type
_entity.pdbx_description
1 polymer ?
#
loop_
_entity_poly.entity_id
_entity_poly.type
_entity_poly.pdbx_seq_one_letter_code
_entity_poly.pdbx_strand_id
1 'polypeptide(L)'
;MQRRPDVYLELALTALRKTSAFMGQRSLADYLKDDFCQAAIERELEIAGDALGQLRKQVPEVFARIPDGPVIVAFRNVLAHGYASLDHTTVYEAATGKAPALLEVLEQLLSEFPDP
;
A
#
# COMPACT_ATOMS: atom_id res chain seq x y z
N MET A 1 -8.69 -21.57 13.18
CA MET A 1 -8.62 -20.10 13.28
C MET A 1 -9.38 -19.54 12.10
N GLN A 2 -10.42 -18.74 12.32
CA GLN A 2 -11.24 -18.20 11.24
C GLN A 2 -10.39 -17.27 10.38
N ARG A 3 -10.37 -17.47 9.06
CA ARG A 3 -9.64 -16.59 8.14
C ARG A 3 -10.33 -15.23 8.16
N ARG A 4 -9.59 -14.17 8.51
CA ARG A 4 -10.06 -12.78 8.62
C ARG A 4 -9.40 -11.91 7.54
N PRO A 5 -9.85 -12.01 6.27
CA PRO A 5 -9.31 -11.19 5.18
C PRO A 5 -9.59 -9.70 5.40
N ASP A 6 -10.73 -9.38 6.01
CA ASP A 6 -11.18 -8.05 6.43
C ASP A 6 -10.08 -7.28 7.17
N VAL A 7 -9.47 -7.90 8.18
CA VAL A 7 -8.41 -7.26 9.00
C VAL A 7 -7.22 -6.79 8.14
N TYR A 8 -6.79 -7.60 7.16
CA TYR A 8 -5.66 -7.23 6.30
C TYR A 8 -6.05 -6.21 5.23
N LEU A 9 -7.29 -6.30 4.70
CA LEU A 9 -7.82 -5.33 3.76
C LEU A 9 -7.98 -3.95 4.41
N GLU A 10 -8.52 -3.89 5.63
CA GLU A 10 -8.67 -2.65 6.41
C GLU A 10 -7.32 -2.01 6.75
N LEU A 11 -6.34 -2.82 7.13
CA LEU A 11 -5.00 -2.32 7.43
C LEU A 11 -4.36 -1.69 6.19
N ALA A 12 -4.44 -2.36 5.04
CA ALA A 12 -3.95 -1.83 3.78
C ALA A 12 -4.71 -0.56 3.36
N LEU A 13 -6.04 -0.56 3.44
CA LEU A 13 -6.87 0.60 3.12
C LEU A 13 -6.54 1.82 3.96
N THR A 14 -6.41 1.62 5.27
CA THR A 14 -6.09 2.70 6.20
C THR A 14 -4.73 3.32 5.85
N ALA A 15 -3.75 2.50 5.52
CA ALA A 15 -2.43 2.97 5.11
C ALA A 15 -2.49 3.73 3.77
N LEU A 16 -3.17 3.20 2.76
CA LEU A 16 -3.30 3.87 1.46
C LEU A 16 -4.05 5.22 1.57
N ARG A 17 -5.08 5.32 2.42
CA ARG A 17 -5.77 6.59 2.69
C ARG A 17 -4.83 7.62 3.30
N LYS A 18 -3.97 7.20 4.23
CA LYS A 18 -2.94 8.07 4.81
C LYS A 18 -1.91 8.49 3.77
N THR A 19 -1.48 7.58 2.89
CA THR A 19 -0.59 7.91 1.76
C THR A 19 -1.15 9.09 0.96
N SER A 20 -2.42 9.03 0.55
CA SER A 20 -3.06 10.13 -0.18
C SER A 20 -3.15 11.41 0.66
N ALA A 21 -3.52 11.30 1.94
CA ALA A 21 -3.64 12.45 2.84
C ALA A 21 -2.30 13.16 3.09
N PHE A 22 -1.22 12.40 3.28
CA PHE A 22 0.12 12.95 3.53
C PHE A 22 0.74 13.54 2.26
N MET A 23 0.54 12.90 1.11
CA MET A 23 1.02 13.40 -0.18
C MET A 23 0.38 14.76 -0.51
N GLY A 24 -0.93 14.89 -0.30
CA GLY A 24 -1.67 16.10 -0.64
C GLY A 24 -1.60 16.41 -2.13
N GLN A 25 -1.32 17.66 -2.48
CA GLN A 25 -1.17 18.13 -3.87
C GLN A 25 0.28 18.46 -4.25
N ARG A 26 1.25 17.85 -3.58
CA ARG A 26 2.68 18.09 -3.86
C ARG A 26 3.04 17.67 -5.28
N SER A 27 3.82 18.50 -5.97
CA SER A 27 4.51 18.06 -7.18
C SER A 27 5.65 17.11 -6.80
N LEU A 28 6.19 16.37 -7.79
CA LEU A 28 7.40 15.57 -7.59
C LEU A 28 8.55 16.41 -7.02
N ALA A 29 8.73 17.63 -7.52
CA ALA A 29 9.81 18.52 -7.07
C ALA A 29 9.65 18.98 -5.61
N ASP A 30 8.40 19.14 -5.13
CA ASP A 30 8.12 19.48 -3.74
C ASP A 30 8.32 18.24 -2.84
N TYR A 31 7.83 17.09 -3.27
CA TYR A 31 8.00 15.81 -2.58
C TYR A 31 9.48 15.45 -2.40
N LEU A 32 10.31 15.60 -3.44
CA LEU A 32 11.74 15.29 -3.39
C LEU A 32 12.55 16.20 -2.42
N LYS A 33 11.96 17.29 -1.93
CA LYS A 33 12.57 18.18 -0.93
C LYS A 33 11.97 18.04 0.48
N ASP A 34 10.96 17.19 0.63
CA ASP A 34 10.20 17.02 1.87
C ASP A 34 10.48 15.63 2.46
N ASP A 35 11.61 15.50 3.18
CA ASP A 35 12.05 14.25 3.80
C ASP A 35 11.01 13.67 4.78
N PHE A 36 10.21 14.55 5.42
CA PHE A 36 9.15 14.12 6.32
C PHE A 36 8.01 13.45 5.54
N CYS A 37 7.61 14.04 4.41
CA CYS A 37 6.63 13.44 3.52
C CYS A 37 7.15 12.11 2.95
N GLN A 38 8.41 12.06 2.48
CA GLN A 38 9.03 10.83 1.97
C GLN A 38 8.96 9.70 3.00
N ALA A 39 9.44 9.94 4.22
CA ALA A 39 9.41 8.94 5.30
C ALA A 39 7.98 8.48 5.65
N ALA A 40 7.02 9.40 5.65
CA ALA A 40 5.62 9.06 5.91
C ALA A 40 5.01 8.20 4.79
N ILE A 41 5.29 8.53 3.53
CA ILE A 41 4.80 7.79 2.36
C ILE A 41 5.42 6.39 2.29
N GLU A 42 6.73 6.28 2.49
CA GLU A 42 7.42 4.99 2.56
C GLU A 42 6.79 4.08 3.61
N ARG A 43 6.56 4.62 4.82
CA ARG A 43 6.01 3.84 5.93
C ARG A 43 4.61 3.32 5.63
N GLU A 44 3.74 4.15 5.10
CA GLU A 44 2.37 3.73 4.81
C GLU A 44 2.31 2.75 3.62
N LEU A 45 3.15 2.93 2.59
CA LEU A 45 3.28 1.94 1.51
C LEU A 45 3.86 0.61 1.99
N GLU A 46 4.80 0.64 2.95
CA GLU A 46 5.33 -0.57 3.60
C GLU A 46 4.24 -1.32 4.37
N ILE A 47 3.43 -0.61 5.17
CA ILE A 47 2.32 -1.19 5.94
C ILE A 47 1.30 -1.83 4.98
N ALA A 48 0.90 -1.12 3.93
CA ALA A 48 -0.04 -1.66 2.93
C ALA A 48 0.51 -2.94 2.28
N GLY A 49 1.77 -2.93 1.84
CA GLY A 49 2.39 -4.09 1.23
C GLY A 49 2.62 -5.26 2.19
N ASP A 50 2.90 -5.02 3.48
CA ASP A 50 2.98 -6.09 4.47
C ASP A 50 1.62 -6.72 4.72
N ALA A 51 0.57 -5.92 4.88
CA ALA A 51 -0.80 -6.39 5.03
C ALA A 51 -1.22 -7.28 3.85
N LEU A 52 -0.93 -6.86 2.62
CA LEU A 52 -1.17 -7.68 1.42
C LEU A 52 -0.30 -8.93 1.38
N GLY A 53 0.93 -8.86 1.88
CA GLY A 53 1.79 -10.04 2.06
C GLY A 53 1.24 -11.06 3.04
N GLN A 54 0.57 -10.61 4.12
CA GLN A 54 -0.13 -11.49 5.06
C GLN A 54 -1.41 -12.05 4.45
N LEU A 55 -2.19 -11.23 3.75
CA LEU A 55 -3.38 -11.68 3.02
C LEU A 55 -3.03 -12.79 2.02
N ARG A 56 -1.93 -12.65 1.27
CA ARG A 56 -1.42 -13.68 0.36
C ARG A 56 -1.16 -15.03 1.05
N LYS A 57 -0.62 -15.00 2.28
CA LYS A 57 -0.27 -16.20 3.04
C LYS A 57 -1.50 -16.86 3.66
N GLN A 58 -2.43 -16.06 4.16
CA GLN A 58 -3.54 -16.55 4.99
C GLN A 58 -4.81 -16.82 4.18
N VAL A 59 -5.06 -16.01 3.14
CA VAL A 59 -6.28 -16.01 2.33
C VAL A 59 -5.91 -15.80 0.84
N PRO A 60 -5.11 -16.72 0.24
CA PRO A 60 -4.59 -16.58 -1.12
C PRO A 60 -5.68 -16.37 -2.19
N GLU A 61 -6.88 -16.92 -1.97
CA GLU A 61 -8.04 -16.76 -2.83
C GLU A 61 -8.53 -15.31 -2.95
N VAL A 62 -8.46 -14.53 -1.86
CA VAL A 62 -8.80 -13.10 -1.88
C VAL A 62 -7.66 -12.30 -2.48
N PHE A 63 -6.42 -12.63 -2.10
CA PHE A 63 -5.24 -11.96 -2.66
C PHE A 63 -5.13 -12.08 -4.18
N ALA A 64 -5.49 -13.24 -4.75
CA ALA A 64 -5.45 -13.48 -6.20
C ALA A 64 -6.34 -12.53 -7.02
N ARG A 65 -7.27 -11.82 -6.37
CA ARG A 65 -8.17 -10.85 -6.99
C ARG A 65 -7.58 -9.44 -7.05
N ILE A 66 -6.45 -9.20 -6.38
CA ILE A 66 -5.76 -7.91 -6.35
C ILE A 66 -4.85 -7.81 -7.58
N PRO A 67 -5.11 -6.88 -8.51
CA PRO A 67 -4.23 -6.64 -9.64
C PRO A 67 -2.82 -6.28 -9.17
N ASP A 68 -1.81 -6.83 -9.85
CA ASP A 68 -0.40 -6.61 -9.53
C ASP A 68 0.01 -6.92 -8.07
N GLY A 69 -0.80 -7.69 -7.33
CA GLY A 69 -0.55 -8.05 -5.93
C GLY A 69 0.89 -8.52 -5.66
N PRO A 70 1.46 -9.45 -6.45
CA PRO A 70 2.85 -9.88 -6.29
C PRO A 70 3.87 -8.75 -6.44
N VAL A 71 3.63 -7.79 -7.34
CA VAL A 71 4.49 -6.62 -7.55
C VAL A 71 4.42 -5.69 -6.35
N ILE A 72 3.23 -5.44 -5.80
CA ILE A 72 3.05 -4.61 -4.59
C ILE A 72 3.81 -5.22 -3.39
N VAL A 73 3.69 -6.54 -3.20
CA VAL A 73 4.43 -7.24 -2.12
C VAL A 73 5.94 -7.19 -2.36
N ALA A 74 6.40 -7.28 -3.61
CA ALA A 74 7.82 -7.14 -3.94
C ALA A 74 8.33 -5.71 -3.68
N PHE A 75 7.54 -4.70 -4.05
CA PHE A 75 7.87 -3.29 -3.81
C PHE A 75 8.03 -2.99 -2.32
N ARG A 76 7.20 -3.57 -1.45
CA ARG A 76 7.39 -3.49 0.00
C ARG A 76 8.76 -3.97 0.46
N ASN A 77 9.27 -5.05 -0.11
CA ASN A 77 10.60 -5.55 0.26
C ASN A 77 11.70 -4.57 -0.14
N VAL A 78 11.51 -3.84 -1.24
CA VAL A 78 12.42 -2.75 -1.63
C VAL A 78 12.34 -1.59 -0.64
N LEU A 79 11.14 -1.19 -0.20
CA LEU A 79 10.99 -0.15 0.83
C LEU A 79 11.63 -0.54 2.17
N ALA A 80 11.54 -1.82 2.56
CA ALA A 80 12.06 -2.29 3.86
C ALA A 80 13.56 -2.62 3.87
N HIS A 81 14.19 -2.86 2.71
CA HIS A 81 15.58 -3.34 2.64
C HIS A 81 16.46 -2.60 1.62
N GLY A 82 15.87 -1.85 0.70
CA GLY A 82 16.53 -1.19 -0.41
C GLY A 82 17.00 0.24 -0.13
N TYR A 83 17.07 0.68 1.14
CA TYR A 83 17.34 2.06 1.53
C TYR A 83 18.55 2.72 0.84
N ALA A 84 19.62 1.95 0.58
CA ALA A 84 20.83 2.48 -0.06
C ALA A 84 20.62 2.92 -1.52
N SER A 85 19.55 2.47 -2.17
CA SER A 85 19.28 2.70 -3.59
C SER A 85 17.81 2.97 -3.88
N LEU A 86 17.04 3.45 -2.90
CA LEU A 86 15.62 3.72 -3.10
C LEU A 86 15.46 4.94 -3.99
N ASP A 87 14.83 4.76 -5.16
CA ASP A 87 14.47 5.86 -6.04
C ASP A 87 13.12 6.45 -5.62
N HIS A 88 13.16 7.64 -5.02
CA HIS A 88 11.98 8.36 -4.59
C HIS A 88 11.07 8.80 -5.74
N THR A 89 11.55 8.87 -6.97
CA THR A 89 10.70 9.09 -8.14
C THR A 89 9.73 7.94 -8.31
N THR A 90 10.23 6.70 -8.21
CA THR A 90 9.40 5.48 -8.23
C THR A 90 8.42 5.44 -7.06
N VAL A 91 8.84 5.84 -5.85
CA VAL A 91 7.97 5.91 -4.67
C VAL A 91 6.84 6.93 -4.88
N TYR A 92 7.16 8.10 -5.44
CA TYR A 92 6.18 9.13 -5.77
C TYR A 92 5.15 8.61 -6.78
N GLU A 93 5.60 8.01 -7.89
CA GLU A 93 4.71 7.43 -8.90
C GLU A 93 3.80 6.34 -8.33
N ALA A 94 4.33 5.49 -7.45
CA ALA A 94 3.54 4.49 -6.74
C ALA A 94 2.47 5.16 -5.87
N ALA A 95 2.84 6.18 -5.09
CA ALA A 95 1.93 6.88 -4.18
C ALA A 95 0.84 7.70 -4.89
N THR A 96 1.17 8.37 -6.00
CA THR A 96 0.21 9.24 -6.71
C THR A 96 -0.56 8.55 -7.82
N GLY A 97 0.01 7.49 -8.42
CA GLY A 97 -0.58 6.79 -9.55
C GLY A 97 -1.19 5.44 -9.20
N LYS A 98 -0.46 4.59 -8.48
CA LYS A 98 -0.86 3.18 -8.24
C LYS A 98 -1.66 3.00 -6.96
N ALA A 99 -1.31 3.71 -5.89
CA ALA A 99 -1.98 3.60 -4.60
C ALA A 99 -3.48 3.98 -4.64
N PRO A 100 -3.92 5.02 -5.36
CA PRO A 100 -5.36 5.32 -5.48
C PRO A 100 -6.15 4.20 -6.16
N ALA A 101 -5.63 3.64 -7.25
CA ALA A 101 -6.28 2.53 -7.94
C ALA A 101 -6.34 1.27 -7.08
N LEU A 102 -5.27 1.00 -6.30
CA LEU A 102 -5.27 -0.10 -5.34
C LEU A 102 -6.32 0.13 -4.24
N LEU A 103 -6.42 1.35 -3.72
CA LEU A 103 -7.40 1.71 -2.70
C LEU A 103 -8.83 1.37 -3.15
N GLU A 104 -9.22 1.77 -4.37
CA GLU A 104 -10.54 1.44 -4.93
C GLU A 104 -10.80 -0.08 -5.00
N VAL A 105 -9.80 -0.85 -5.43
CA VAL A 105 -9.88 -2.32 -5.48
C VAL A 105 -10.08 -2.90 -4.08
N LEU A 106 -9.32 -2.42 -3.09
CA LEU A 106 -9.41 -2.94 -1.74
C LEU A 106 -10.74 -2.56 -1.06
N GLU A 107 -11.31 -1.38 -1.36
CA GLU A 107 -12.63 -0.98 -0.87
C GLU A 107 -13.73 -1.90 -1.40
N GLN A 108 -13.67 -2.23 -2.69
CA GLN A 108 -14.60 -3.20 -3.30
C GLN A 108 -14.46 -4.58 -2.65
N LEU A 109 -13.24 -5.08 -2.47
CA LEU A 109 -13.00 -6.36 -1.82
C LEU A 109 -13.48 -6.39 -0.37
N LEU A 110 -13.23 -5.32 0.40
CA LEU A 110 -13.65 -5.25 1.81
C LEU A 110 -15.17 -5.27 1.95
N SER A 111 -15.91 -4.66 1.01
CA SER A 111 -17.38 -4.63 1.05
C SER A 111 -18.04 -6.02 1.03
N GLU A 112 -17.32 -7.05 0.61
CA GLU A 112 -17.77 -8.45 0.59
C GLU A 112 -17.62 -9.16 1.95
N PHE A 113 -16.91 -8.53 2.89
CA PHE A 113 -16.68 -9.02 4.25
C PHE A 113 -17.22 -8.02 5.28
N PRO A 114 -18.54 -7.71 5.28
CA PRO A 114 -19.12 -6.79 6.24
C PRO A 114 -18.89 -7.30 7.67
N ASP A 115 -18.64 -6.36 8.59
CA ASP A 115 -18.54 -6.65 10.02
C ASP A 115 -19.79 -7.43 10.49
N PRO A 116 -19.62 -8.44 11.36
CA PRO A 116 -20.72 -9.23 11.90
C PRO A 116 -21.70 -8.41 12.77
#